data_AF-A0AAD0HNM5-F1
#
_entry.id   AF-A0AAD0HNM5-F1
#
_cell.length_a   1.000
_cell.length_b   1.000
_cell.length_c   1.000
_cell.angle_alpha   90.00
_cell.angle_beta   90.00
_cell.angle_gamma   90.00
#
_symmetry.space_group_name_H-M   'P 1'
#
loop_
_entity.id
_entity.type
_entity.pdbx_description
1 polymer ?
#
loop_
_entity_poly.entity_id
_entity_poly.type
_entity_poly.pdbx_seq_one_letter_code
_entity_poly.pdbx_strand_id
1 'polypeptide(L)'
;MWYNKEFKETYLDTLSGDSQLKQASLLFNHSQKEEKIRDKDLFDFTTDEILNVLRAMYSTSLGSLETFLYTMVGYIDWSIANGVTKGANNLARLIKTNDLLTCIDSSLKLYITKNELEKMCAELINPQDRALLRLLFEGILGFEASEITSLKKSDIERAIKNNNMLTVRDTKFGERTVKVDTSTLKDCIEANAQMEYRPLNGKPGLRNPIVKLAANEYVIKTKQTNAIRQGQASRTVVSVTFRSFKEIFGLSFLRPIGIVKSGLLFEGYKLLLKGEELNRKALNKIYNDRQVNAHDLRQKITADRREFLNEETIKKYYADELKKEGKSL
;
A
#
# COMPACT_ATOMS: atom_id res chain seq x y z
N MET A 1 -11.03 -8.21 -29.25
CA MET A 1 -11.48 -9.60 -29.52
C MET A 1 -10.31 -10.54 -29.35
N TRP A 2 -10.37 -11.42 -28.34
CA TRP A 2 -9.29 -12.34 -27.97
C TRP A 2 -8.81 -13.18 -29.16
N TYR A 3 -7.52 -13.51 -29.17
CA TYR A 3 -6.97 -14.53 -30.06
C TYR A 3 -7.59 -15.89 -29.70
N ASN A 4 -8.01 -16.71 -30.68
CA ASN A 4 -8.76 -17.95 -30.46
C ASN A 4 -9.93 -17.82 -29.47
N LYS A 5 -10.80 -16.83 -29.73
CA LYS A 5 -11.87 -16.44 -28.80
C LYS A 5 -12.74 -17.61 -28.36
N GLU A 6 -13.23 -18.42 -29.30
CA GLU A 6 -14.15 -19.53 -29.01
C GLU A 6 -13.51 -20.55 -28.08
N PHE A 7 -12.24 -20.90 -28.31
CA PHE A 7 -11.51 -21.81 -27.45
C PHE A 7 -11.32 -21.24 -26.03
N LYS A 8 -11.03 -19.95 -25.91
CA LYS A 8 -10.94 -19.28 -24.59
C LYS A 8 -12.28 -19.21 -23.88
N GLU A 9 -13.39 -19.05 -24.60
CA GLU A 9 -14.74 -19.14 -24.02
C GLU A 9 -14.97 -20.54 -23.44
N THR A 10 -14.57 -21.62 -24.14
CA THR A 10 -14.69 -22.98 -23.59
C THR A 10 -13.85 -23.21 -22.33
N TYR A 11 -12.67 -22.59 -22.23
CA TYR A 11 -11.89 -22.62 -20.98
C TYR A 11 -12.62 -21.90 -19.84
N LEU A 12 -13.17 -20.71 -20.10
CA LEU A 12 -13.89 -19.93 -19.09
C LEU A 12 -15.11 -20.70 -18.56
N ASP A 13 -15.82 -21.45 -19.39
CA ASP A 13 -16.95 -22.28 -18.98
C ASP A 13 -16.56 -23.38 -17.97
N THR A 14 -15.28 -23.75 -17.88
CA THR A 14 -14.78 -24.70 -16.87
C THR A 14 -14.52 -24.08 -15.50
N LEU A 15 -14.50 -22.74 -15.40
CA LEU A 15 -14.20 -22.02 -14.17
C LEU A 15 -15.49 -21.72 -13.40
N SER A 16 -15.58 -22.19 -12.16
CA SER A 16 -16.77 -22.02 -11.32
C SER A 16 -16.77 -20.75 -10.46
N GLY A 17 -15.63 -20.08 -10.30
CA GLY A 17 -15.49 -18.90 -9.46
C GLY A 17 -15.49 -17.58 -10.22
N ASP A 18 -16.37 -16.64 -9.85
CA ASP A 18 -16.43 -15.27 -10.41
C ASP A 18 -15.06 -14.56 -10.42
N SER A 19 -14.26 -14.76 -9.37
CA SER A 19 -12.92 -14.18 -9.28
C SER A 19 -11.97 -14.78 -10.32
N GLN A 20 -12.03 -16.11 -10.51
CA GLN A 20 -11.19 -16.82 -11.49
C GLN A 20 -11.58 -16.43 -12.92
N LEU A 21 -12.89 -16.36 -13.22
CA LEU A 21 -13.42 -15.89 -14.49
C LEU A 21 -12.94 -14.48 -14.84
N LYS A 22 -13.02 -13.55 -13.87
CA LYS A 22 -12.54 -12.18 -14.05
C LYS A 22 -11.04 -12.13 -14.31
N GLN A 23 -10.25 -12.90 -13.56
CA GLN A 23 -8.80 -12.92 -13.73
C GLN A 23 -8.37 -13.54 -15.06
N ALA A 24 -8.99 -14.66 -15.47
CA ALA A 24 -8.74 -15.27 -16.78
C ALA A 24 -9.13 -14.34 -17.94
N SER A 25 -10.28 -13.67 -17.83
CA SER A 25 -10.71 -12.68 -18.83
C SER A 25 -9.74 -11.49 -18.92
N LEU A 26 -9.26 -11.00 -17.77
CA LEU A 26 -8.23 -9.94 -17.75
C LEU A 26 -6.93 -10.43 -18.36
N LEU A 27 -6.48 -11.64 -18.04
CA LEU A 27 -5.30 -12.24 -18.66
C LEU A 27 -5.41 -12.24 -20.19
N PHE A 28 -6.53 -12.71 -20.74
CA PHE A 28 -6.75 -12.76 -22.19
C PHE A 28 -6.81 -11.38 -22.84
N ASN A 29 -7.29 -10.35 -22.14
CA ASN A 29 -7.21 -8.98 -22.62
C ASN A 29 -5.76 -8.49 -22.73
N HIS A 30 -4.91 -8.83 -21.76
CA HIS A 30 -3.50 -8.42 -21.76
C HIS A 30 -2.66 -9.22 -22.76
N SER A 31 -2.91 -10.52 -22.93
CA SER A 31 -2.16 -11.37 -23.86
C SER A 31 -2.50 -11.11 -25.32
N GLN A 32 -3.73 -10.67 -25.62
CA GLN A 32 -4.27 -10.56 -26.98
C GLN A 32 -3.32 -9.84 -27.96
N LYS A 33 -2.65 -8.77 -27.52
CA LYS A 33 -1.76 -8.00 -28.39
C LYS A 33 -0.54 -8.84 -28.80
N GLU A 34 0.11 -9.49 -27.84
CA GLU A 34 1.27 -10.36 -28.11
C GLU A 34 0.87 -11.59 -28.94
N GLU A 35 -0.28 -12.18 -28.66
CA GLU A 35 -0.79 -13.36 -29.40
C GLU A 35 -1.01 -13.04 -30.87
N LYS A 36 -1.58 -11.86 -31.17
CA LYS A 36 -1.76 -11.39 -32.54
C LYS A 36 -0.45 -11.05 -33.25
N ILE A 37 0.51 -10.46 -32.55
CA ILE A 37 1.82 -10.12 -33.13
C ILE A 37 2.59 -11.39 -33.49
N ARG A 38 2.43 -12.44 -32.69
CA ARG A 38 3.20 -13.69 -32.80
C ARG A 38 2.48 -14.80 -33.56
N ASP A 39 1.23 -14.56 -33.94
CA ASP A 39 0.34 -15.51 -34.62
C ASP A 39 0.30 -16.89 -33.93
N LYS A 40 0.21 -16.86 -32.60
CA LYS A 40 0.06 -18.06 -31.77
C LYS A 40 -0.64 -17.73 -30.46
N ASP A 41 -1.25 -18.74 -29.86
CA ASP A 41 -1.94 -18.62 -28.59
C ASP A 41 -0.96 -18.59 -27.41
N LEU A 42 -1.38 -17.99 -26.29
CA LEU A 42 -0.65 -17.93 -25.02
C LEU A 42 -0.18 -19.31 -24.55
N PHE A 43 -0.89 -20.40 -24.85
CA PHE A 43 -0.45 -21.75 -24.47
C PHE A 43 0.77 -22.28 -25.24
N ASP A 44 1.13 -21.64 -26.36
CA ASP A 44 2.33 -21.96 -27.15
C ASP A 44 3.45 -20.92 -26.97
N PHE A 45 3.35 -20.08 -25.93
CA PHE A 45 4.38 -19.09 -25.63
C PHE A 45 5.59 -19.71 -24.93
N THR A 46 6.77 -19.20 -25.27
CA THR A 46 8.02 -19.43 -24.54
C THR A 46 8.04 -18.63 -23.23
N THR A 47 8.97 -18.95 -22.33
CA THR A 47 9.15 -18.23 -21.07
C THR A 47 9.35 -16.72 -21.29
N ASP A 48 10.15 -16.30 -22.27
CA ASP A 48 10.40 -14.88 -22.57
C ASP A 48 9.13 -14.16 -23.08
N GLU A 49 8.32 -14.85 -23.87
CA GLU A 49 7.05 -14.30 -24.37
C GLU A 49 6.01 -14.14 -23.27
N ILE A 50 5.97 -15.10 -22.33
CA ILE A 50 5.14 -14.99 -21.12
C ILE A 50 5.60 -13.79 -20.28
N LEU A 51 6.92 -13.62 -20.08
CA LEU A 51 7.45 -12.46 -19.37
C LEU A 51 7.10 -11.13 -20.07
N ASN A 52 7.08 -11.10 -21.40
CA ASN A 52 6.65 -9.91 -22.15
C ASN A 52 5.18 -9.58 -21.94
N VAL A 53 4.29 -10.59 -21.90
CA VAL A 53 2.88 -10.37 -21.53
C VAL A 53 2.77 -9.81 -20.12
N LEU A 54 3.51 -10.37 -19.16
CA LEU A 54 3.50 -9.90 -17.76
C LEU A 54 4.03 -8.46 -17.62
N ARG A 55 5.06 -8.07 -18.38
CA ARG A 55 5.54 -6.66 -18.43
C ARG A 55 4.49 -5.72 -19.01
N ALA A 56 3.78 -6.14 -20.05
CA ALA A 56 2.75 -5.35 -20.70
C ALA A 56 1.50 -5.12 -19.83
N MET A 57 1.40 -5.79 -18.68
CA MET A 57 0.35 -5.54 -17.67
C MET A 57 0.60 -4.29 -16.82
N TYR A 58 1.82 -3.73 -16.84
CA TYR A 58 2.21 -2.57 -16.03
C TYR A 58 1.86 -2.74 -14.54
N SER A 59 2.05 -3.95 -14.01
CA SER A 59 1.69 -4.26 -12.63
C SER A 59 2.71 -3.67 -11.66
N THR A 60 2.20 -3.08 -10.58
CA THR A 60 3.03 -2.45 -9.53
C THR A 60 3.29 -3.35 -8.33
N SER A 61 2.89 -4.63 -8.39
CA SER A 61 3.15 -5.57 -7.30
C SER A 61 3.41 -7.00 -7.75
N LEU A 62 4.30 -7.69 -7.03
CA LEU A 62 4.62 -9.09 -7.28
C LEU A 62 3.39 -9.98 -7.15
N GLY A 63 2.59 -9.80 -6.10
CA GLY A 63 1.41 -10.65 -5.88
C GLY A 63 0.38 -10.56 -7.00
N SER A 64 0.29 -9.41 -7.69
CA SER A 64 -0.55 -9.29 -8.88
C SER A 64 0.04 -10.07 -10.06
N LEU A 65 1.35 -9.98 -10.29
CA LEU A 65 2.04 -10.75 -11.32
C LEU A 65 1.96 -12.25 -11.06
N GLU A 66 2.13 -12.69 -9.80
CA GLU A 66 1.97 -14.08 -9.37
C GLU A 66 0.54 -14.57 -9.66
N THR A 67 -0.47 -13.78 -9.35
CA THR A 67 -1.88 -14.12 -9.65
C THR A 67 -2.09 -14.33 -11.16
N PHE A 68 -1.54 -13.45 -12.00
CA PHE A 68 -1.60 -13.63 -13.45
C PHE A 68 -0.82 -14.84 -13.92
N LEU A 69 0.38 -15.08 -13.39
CA LEU A 69 1.18 -16.25 -13.71
C LEU A 69 0.45 -17.55 -13.34
N TYR A 70 -0.18 -17.62 -12.16
CA TYR A 70 -0.98 -18.79 -11.77
C TYR A 70 -2.19 -19.00 -12.68
N THR A 71 -2.83 -17.92 -13.10
CA THR A 71 -3.94 -17.97 -14.06
C THR A 71 -3.45 -18.48 -15.43
N MET A 72 -2.29 -18.02 -15.90
CA MET A 72 -1.64 -18.53 -17.11
C MET A 72 -1.33 -20.02 -16.97
N VAL A 73 -0.70 -20.44 -15.86
CA VAL A 73 -0.38 -21.85 -15.61
C VAL A 73 -1.63 -22.73 -15.74
N GLY A 74 -2.74 -22.33 -15.10
CA GLY A 74 -3.99 -23.08 -15.17
C GLY A 74 -4.57 -23.18 -16.59
N TYR A 75 -4.52 -22.09 -17.36
CA TYR A 75 -4.97 -22.09 -18.75
C TYR A 75 -4.11 -23.00 -19.65
N ILE A 76 -2.79 -22.93 -19.49
CA ILE A 76 -1.83 -23.72 -20.29
C ILE A 76 -1.97 -25.20 -19.94
N ASP A 77 -2.05 -25.56 -18.66
CA ASP A 77 -2.26 -26.96 -18.24
C ASP A 77 -3.56 -27.54 -18.81
N TRP A 78 -4.65 -26.76 -18.76
CA TRP A 78 -5.92 -27.15 -19.35
C TRP A 78 -5.81 -27.34 -20.87
N SER A 79 -5.08 -26.45 -21.56
CA SER A 79 -4.85 -26.55 -23.01
C SER A 79 -4.03 -27.80 -23.37
N ILE A 80 -3.00 -28.13 -22.58
CA ILE A 80 -2.21 -29.36 -22.74
C ILE A 80 -3.10 -30.59 -22.56
N ALA A 81 -3.96 -30.59 -21.54
CA ALA A 81 -4.88 -31.71 -21.29
C ALA A 81 -5.89 -31.92 -22.43
N ASN A 82 -6.25 -30.86 -23.15
CA ASN A 82 -7.12 -30.92 -24.34
C ASN A 82 -6.36 -31.20 -25.64
N GLY A 83 -5.04 -31.38 -25.60
CA GLY A 83 -4.23 -31.79 -26.75
C GLY A 83 -4.09 -30.75 -27.86
N VAL A 84 -4.32 -29.46 -27.55
CA VAL A 84 -4.26 -28.37 -28.55
C VAL A 84 -2.89 -27.69 -28.63
N THR A 85 -1.97 -28.02 -27.73
CA THR A 85 -0.65 -27.39 -27.61
C THR A 85 0.39 -28.10 -28.48
N LYS A 86 1.43 -27.38 -28.90
CA LYS A 86 2.56 -27.97 -29.66
C LYS A 86 3.48 -28.87 -28.83
N GLY A 87 3.37 -28.81 -27.50
CA GLY A 87 4.19 -29.61 -26.59
C GLY A 87 3.48 -29.91 -25.27
N ALA A 88 4.04 -30.86 -24.51
CA ALA A 88 3.46 -31.34 -23.25
C ALA A 88 3.92 -30.57 -21.99
N ASN A 89 4.84 -29.60 -22.15
CA ASN A 89 5.45 -28.89 -21.03
C ASN A 89 4.86 -27.49 -20.89
N ASN A 90 4.39 -27.15 -19.69
CA ASN A 90 3.97 -25.80 -19.35
C ASN A 90 5.17 -24.92 -18.97
N LEU A 91 5.66 -24.12 -19.93
CA LEU A 91 6.83 -23.26 -19.76
C LEU A 91 6.63 -22.10 -18.78
N ALA A 92 5.38 -21.75 -18.43
CA ALA A 92 5.10 -20.75 -17.41
C ALA A 92 5.60 -21.19 -16.02
N ARG A 93 5.67 -22.50 -15.76
CA ARG A 93 6.14 -23.06 -14.48
C ARG A 93 7.64 -22.86 -14.23
N LEU A 94 8.39 -22.46 -15.25
CA LEU A 94 9.83 -22.19 -15.14
C LEU A 94 10.13 -20.78 -14.61
N ILE A 95 9.14 -19.88 -14.63
CA ILE A 95 9.27 -18.49 -14.18
C ILE A 95 9.37 -18.45 -12.66
N LYS A 96 10.47 -17.86 -12.17
CA LYS A 96 10.75 -17.72 -10.73
C LYS A 96 10.38 -16.32 -10.25
N THR A 97 10.32 -16.14 -8.93
CA THR A 97 10.08 -14.85 -8.29
C THR A 97 11.03 -13.75 -8.76
N ASN A 98 12.32 -14.07 -8.97
CA ASN A 98 13.29 -13.08 -9.44
C ASN A 98 12.97 -12.59 -10.86
N ASP A 99 12.45 -13.46 -11.73
CA ASP A 99 12.04 -13.07 -13.08
C ASP A 99 10.82 -12.13 -13.01
N LEU A 100 9.85 -12.43 -12.13
CA LEU A 100 8.68 -11.57 -11.90
C LEU A 100 9.05 -10.19 -11.35
N LEU A 101 10.05 -10.10 -10.47
CA LEU A 101 10.53 -8.81 -9.96
C LEU A 101 11.00 -7.89 -11.10
N THR A 102 11.54 -8.44 -12.19
CA THR A 102 11.94 -7.65 -13.39
C THR A 102 10.75 -7.13 -14.20
N CYS A 103 9.54 -7.61 -13.93
CA CYS A 103 8.32 -7.21 -14.62
C CYS A 103 7.51 -6.16 -13.86
N ILE A 104 7.93 -5.79 -12.64
CA ILE A 104 7.26 -4.77 -11.85
C ILE A 104 7.49 -3.40 -12.51
N ASP A 105 6.40 -2.68 -12.78
CA ASP A 105 6.46 -1.33 -13.29
C ASP A 105 6.97 -0.36 -12.21
N SER A 106 8.25 -0.02 -12.32
CA SER A 106 8.92 0.93 -11.46
C SER A 106 8.77 2.38 -11.94
N SER A 107 8.09 2.66 -13.05
CA SER A 107 7.88 4.04 -13.52
C SER A 107 6.89 4.81 -12.63
N LEU A 108 5.95 4.10 -12.01
CA LEU A 108 4.93 4.70 -11.16
C LEU A 108 5.45 5.03 -9.76
N LYS A 109 4.99 6.16 -9.24
CA LYS A 109 5.21 6.55 -7.85
C LYS A 109 4.16 5.89 -6.96
N LEU A 110 4.60 5.26 -5.89
CA LEU A 110 3.80 4.45 -4.96
C LEU A 110 3.96 4.88 -3.50
N TYR A 111 5.06 5.54 -3.17
CA TYR A 111 5.41 5.98 -1.83
C TYR A 111 5.68 7.48 -1.80
N ILE A 112 5.76 8.04 -0.59
CA ILE A 112 6.17 9.43 -0.38
C ILE A 112 7.46 9.46 0.44
N THR A 113 8.27 10.50 0.25
CA THR A 113 9.43 10.71 1.13
C THR A 113 9.03 11.39 2.44
N LYS A 114 9.92 11.39 3.45
CA LYS A 114 9.72 12.18 4.67
C LYS A 114 9.55 13.67 4.35
N ASN A 115 10.32 14.23 3.41
CA ASN A 115 10.18 15.63 3.01
C ASN A 115 8.79 15.91 2.37
N GLU A 116 8.28 14.99 1.56
CA GLU A 116 6.95 15.10 0.97
C GLU A 116 5.85 15.00 2.03
N LEU A 117 5.99 14.10 3.00
CA LEU A 117 5.10 14.05 4.16
C LEU A 117 5.04 15.40 4.88
N GLU A 118 6.19 16.02 5.17
CA GLU A 118 6.23 17.30 5.86
C GLU A 118 5.55 18.42 5.04
N LYS A 119 5.77 18.46 3.72
CA LYS A 119 5.08 19.41 2.82
C LYS A 119 3.57 19.18 2.80
N MET A 120 3.14 17.93 2.63
CA MET A 120 1.73 17.56 2.67
C MET A 120 1.09 17.97 3.99
N CYS A 121 1.74 17.70 5.13
CA CYS A 121 1.26 18.12 6.43
C CYS A 121 1.16 19.66 6.55
N ALA A 122 2.10 20.41 6.00
CA ALA A 122 2.07 21.87 6.03
C ALA A 122 0.91 22.47 5.21
N GLU A 123 0.46 21.79 4.15
CA GLU A 123 -0.67 22.21 3.31
C GLU A 123 -2.03 21.91 3.94
N LEU A 124 -2.11 20.97 4.89
CA LEU A 124 -3.36 20.57 5.52
C LEU A 124 -3.76 21.54 6.64
N ILE A 125 -4.88 22.22 6.44
CA ILE A 125 -5.63 23.00 7.43
C ILE A 125 -6.15 22.13 8.57
N ASN A 126 -6.79 20.99 8.29
CA ASN A 126 -7.36 20.12 9.33
C ASN A 126 -6.27 19.41 10.16
N PRO A 127 -6.15 19.66 11.47
CA PRO A 127 -5.17 18.97 12.32
C PRO A 127 -5.37 17.45 12.37
N GLN A 128 -6.61 16.96 12.38
CA GLN A 128 -6.90 15.52 12.35
C GLN A 128 -6.33 14.81 11.11
N ASP A 129 -6.31 15.50 9.97
CA ASP A 129 -5.76 14.97 8.73
C ASP A 129 -4.22 14.89 8.79
N ARG A 130 -3.56 15.89 9.39
CA ARG A 130 -2.11 15.87 9.65
C ARG A 130 -1.73 14.74 10.60
N ALA A 131 -2.46 14.62 11.71
CA ALA A 131 -2.25 13.56 12.70
C ALA A 131 -2.38 12.17 12.05
N LEU A 132 -3.39 11.97 11.19
CA LEU A 132 -3.58 10.72 10.47
C LEU A 132 -2.38 10.37 9.59
N LEU A 133 -1.88 11.31 8.78
CA LEU A 133 -0.71 11.06 7.93
C LEU A 133 0.54 10.71 8.75
N ARG A 134 0.82 11.46 9.82
CA ARG A 134 1.97 11.21 10.69
C ARG A 134 1.89 9.87 11.40
N LEU A 135 0.74 9.55 12.03
CA LEU A 135 0.54 8.27 12.71
C LEU A 135 0.79 7.09 11.76
N LEU A 136 0.24 7.16 10.54
CA LEU A 136 0.47 6.14 9.52
C LEU A 136 1.95 6.03 9.14
N PHE A 137 2.64 7.16 8.96
CA PHE A 137 4.07 7.16 8.62
C PHE A 137 4.92 6.57 9.75
N GLU A 138 4.49 6.71 11.01
CA GLU A 138 5.15 6.06 12.14
C GLU A 138 4.85 4.55 12.25
N GLY A 139 4.00 4.03 11.36
CA GLY A 139 3.61 2.63 11.31
C GLY A 139 2.43 2.28 12.20
N ILE A 140 1.63 3.26 12.63
CA ILE A 140 0.43 3.07 13.45
C ILE A 140 -0.78 2.96 12.50
N LEU A 141 -1.45 1.81 12.51
CA LEU A 141 -2.64 1.56 11.69
C LEU A 141 -3.55 0.56 12.40
N GLY A 142 -3.04 -0.64 12.66
CA GLY A 142 -3.80 -1.75 13.24
C GLY A 142 -4.87 -2.35 12.32
N PHE A 143 -5.50 -3.41 12.78
CA PHE A 143 -6.61 -4.09 12.11
C PHE A 143 -7.75 -3.09 11.90
N GLU A 144 -8.14 -2.88 10.65
CA GLU A 144 -9.19 -1.92 10.26
C GLU A 144 -8.96 -0.48 10.77
N ALA A 145 -7.70 -0.05 10.85
CA ALA A 145 -7.31 1.27 11.37
C ALA A 145 -7.59 1.48 12.88
N SER A 146 -7.79 0.40 13.65
CA SER A 146 -8.19 0.47 15.06
C SER A 146 -7.18 1.15 15.98
N GLU A 147 -5.87 1.04 15.72
CA GLU A 147 -4.84 1.72 16.52
C GLU A 147 -4.98 3.24 16.42
N ILE A 148 -5.38 3.74 15.25
CA ILE A 148 -5.61 5.16 15.01
C ILE A 148 -6.96 5.58 15.59
N THR A 149 -8.02 4.84 15.30
CA THR A 149 -9.37 5.28 15.66
C THR A 149 -9.67 5.15 17.15
N SER A 150 -8.94 4.32 17.89
CA SER A 150 -9.05 4.17 19.34
C SER A 150 -8.17 5.13 20.13
N LEU A 151 -7.31 5.92 19.47
CA LEU A 151 -6.32 6.76 20.12
C LEU A 151 -6.97 7.93 20.87
N LYS A 152 -6.61 8.09 22.16
CA LYS A 152 -7.17 9.13 23.04
C LYS A 152 -6.12 10.17 23.41
N LYS A 153 -6.58 11.38 23.75
CA LYS A 153 -5.71 12.47 24.25
C LYS A 153 -4.84 12.04 25.43
N SER A 154 -5.39 11.26 26.36
CA SER A 154 -4.64 10.75 27.51
C SER A 154 -3.48 9.83 27.13
N ASP A 155 -3.58 9.09 26.02
CA ASP A 155 -2.49 8.28 25.49
C ASP A 155 -1.36 9.17 24.97
N ILE A 156 -1.70 10.27 24.28
CA ILE A 156 -0.75 11.27 23.77
C ILE A 156 -0.03 11.97 24.92
N GLU A 157 -0.76 12.44 25.93
CA GLU A 157 -0.20 13.12 27.10
C GLU A 157 0.75 12.22 27.89
N ARG A 158 0.42 10.92 28.00
CA ARG A 158 1.31 9.92 28.60
C ARG A 158 2.56 9.73 27.75
N ALA A 159 2.43 9.64 26.42
CA ALA A 159 3.56 9.48 25.52
C ALA A 159 4.55 10.65 25.61
N ILE A 160 4.05 11.89 25.68
CA ILE A 160 4.89 13.09 25.86
C ILE A 160 5.76 12.98 27.13
N LYS A 161 5.17 12.51 28.23
CA LYS A 161 5.88 12.31 29.51
C LYS A 161 6.82 11.09 29.48
N ASN A 162 6.58 10.15 28.57
CA ASN A 162 7.31 8.89 28.48
C ASN A 162 8.23 8.85 27.25
N ASN A 163 9.01 9.91 27.03
CA ASN A 163 9.99 9.99 25.93
C ASN A 163 9.37 9.58 24.57
N ASN A 164 8.20 10.14 24.24
CA ASN A 164 7.43 9.86 23.01
C ASN A 164 7.14 8.37 22.73
N MET A 165 7.04 7.55 23.75
CA MET A 165 6.61 6.16 23.62
C MET A 165 5.07 6.10 23.68
N LEU A 166 4.43 5.96 22.52
CA LEU A 166 2.98 5.97 22.37
C LEU A 166 2.40 4.56 22.43
N THR A 167 1.52 4.31 23.41
CA THR A 167 0.76 3.07 23.48
C THR A 167 -0.46 3.15 22.57
N VAL A 168 -0.62 2.15 21.69
CA VAL A 168 -1.71 2.04 20.71
C VAL A 168 -2.43 0.70 20.88
N ARG A 169 -3.73 0.67 20.53
CA ARG A 169 -4.60 -0.48 20.77
C ARG A 169 -5.22 -1.00 19.49
N ASP A 170 -4.97 -2.25 19.19
CA ASP A 170 -5.54 -2.98 18.07
C ASP A 170 -6.72 -3.84 18.55
N THR A 171 -7.83 -3.81 17.82
CA THR A 171 -9.04 -4.56 18.20
C THR A 171 -8.88 -6.08 18.06
N LYS A 172 -7.86 -6.56 17.33
CA LYS A 172 -7.60 -7.97 17.07
C LYS A 172 -6.30 -8.46 17.70
N PHE A 173 -5.29 -7.60 17.79
CA PHE A 173 -3.92 -7.99 18.16
C PHE A 173 -3.42 -7.42 19.48
N GLY A 174 -4.28 -6.75 20.25
CA GLY A 174 -3.95 -6.24 21.58
C GLY A 174 -3.24 -4.89 21.53
N GLU A 175 -2.44 -4.59 22.55
CA GLU A 175 -1.75 -3.30 22.67
C GLU A 175 -0.25 -3.41 22.37
N ARG A 176 0.33 -2.33 21.86
CA ARG A 176 1.79 -2.20 21.67
C ARG A 176 2.25 -0.77 21.91
N THR A 177 3.55 -0.56 22.03
CA THR A 177 4.12 0.78 22.26
C THR A 177 5.11 1.14 21.15
N VAL A 178 4.89 2.28 20.51
CA VAL A 178 5.67 2.74 19.35
C VAL A 178 6.35 4.05 19.69
N LYS A 179 7.64 4.16 19.38
CA LYS A 179 8.36 5.44 19.44
C LYS A 179 7.91 6.32 18.28
N VAL A 180 7.49 7.55 18.57
CA VAL A 180 7.02 8.52 17.55
C VAL A 180 7.76 9.85 17.65
N ASP A 181 7.74 10.61 16.56
CA ASP A 181 8.25 11.98 16.52
C ASP A 181 7.40 12.91 17.42
N THR A 182 8.05 13.93 17.99
CA THR A 182 7.36 14.96 18.79
C THR A 182 6.30 15.70 17.98
N SER A 183 6.54 15.93 16.69
CA SER A 183 5.58 16.57 15.78
C SER A 183 4.31 15.73 15.62
N THR A 184 4.42 14.40 15.60
CA THR A 184 3.27 13.48 15.59
C THR A 184 2.39 13.69 16.81
N LEU A 185 2.97 13.74 18.02
CA LEU A 185 2.22 13.96 19.25
C LEU A 185 1.57 15.35 19.28
N LYS A 186 2.27 16.38 18.78
CA LYS A 186 1.73 17.74 18.67
C LYS A 186 0.49 17.78 17.77
N ASP A 187 0.57 17.22 16.56
CA ASP A 187 -0.58 17.16 15.65
C ASP A 187 -1.73 16.36 16.26
N CYS A 188 -1.47 15.29 17.05
CA CYS A 188 -2.52 14.57 17.76
C CYS A 188 -3.22 15.40 18.84
N ILE A 189 -2.49 16.25 19.58
CA ILE A 189 -3.10 17.18 20.55
C ILE A 189 -3.97 18.21 19.81
N GLU A 190 -3.49 18.78 18.71
CA GLU A 190 -4.25 19.73 17.90
C GLU A 190 -5.49 19.09 17.27
N ALA A 191 -5.38 17.84 16.80
CA ALA A 191 -6.50 17.04 16.30
C ALA A 191 -7.56 16.80 17.38
N ASN A 192 -7.15 16.45 18.61
CA ASN A 192 -8.11 16.34 19.70
C ASN A 192 -8.73 17.69 20.09
N ALA A 193 -8.02 18.81 19.95
CA ALA A 193 -8.58 20.14 20.19
C ALA A 193 -9.51 20.62 19.07
N GLN A 194 -9.47 19.99 17.89
CA GLN A 194 -10.27 20.38 16.73
C GLN A 194 -11.78 20.19 17.01
N MET A 195 -12.54 21.27 16.80
CA MET A 195 -14.00 21.30 16.94
C MET A 195 -14.74 21.42 15.61
N GLU A 196 -14.03 21.89 14.57
CA GLU A 196 -14.58 22.11 13.23
C GLU A 196 -13.68 21.46 12.19
N TYR A 197 -14.29 20.70 11.28
CA TYR A 197 -13.63 20.05 10.16
C TYR A 197 -14.00 20.74 8.86
N ARG A 198 -13.00 21.01 8.01
CA ARG A 198 -13.19 21.62 6.70
C ARG A 198 -13.11 20.53 5.62
N PRO A 199 -14.22 20.13 4.96
CA PRO A 199 -14.17 19.11 3.93
C PRO A 199 -13.27 19.52 2.76
N LEU A 200 -12.65 18.52 2.10
CA LEU A 200 -11.57 18.72 1.12
C LEU A 200 -10.50 19.72 1.62
N ASN A 201 -10.26 19.68 2.94
CA ASN A 201 -9.30 20.51 3.62
C ASN A 201 -9.44 22.01 3.31
N GLY A 202 -10.68 22.48 3.19
CA GLY A 202 -11.02 23.90 3.00
C GLY A 202 -11.10 24.38 1.56
N LYS A 203 -11.12 23.47 0.57
CA LYS A 203 -11.34 23.82 -0.84
C LYS A 203 -12.60 24.70 -1.01
N PRO A 204 -12.52 25.81 -1.76
CA PRO A 204 -13.65 26.72 -1.94
C PRO A 204 -14.78 26.07 -2.77
N GLY A 205 -15.99 26.63 -2.69
CA GLY A 205 -17.14 26.21 -3.50
C GLY A 205 -17.96 25.04 -2.95
N LEU A 206 -17.66 24.56 -1.74
CA LEU A 206 -18.45 23.52 -1.08
C LEU A 206 -19.72 24.07 -0.45
N ARG A 207 -20.85 23.37 -0.66
CA ARG A 207 -22.15 23.72 -0.06
C ARG A 207 -22.11 23.79 1.47
N ASN A 208 -21.37 22.87 2.09
CA ASN A 208 -21.16 22.82 3.53
C ASN A 208 -19.64 22.92 3.82
N PRO A 209 -19.09 24.14 3.96
CA PRO A 209 -17.65 24.35 4.08
C PRO A 209 -17.09 23.96 5.47
N ILE A 210 -17.97 23.78 6.46
CA ILE A 210 -17.60 23.46 7.85
C ILE A 210 -18.52 22.36 8.38
N VAL A 211 -17.93 21.37 9.05
CA VAL A 211 -18.61 20.28 9.76
C VAL A 211 -18.19 20.31 11.22
N LYS A 212 -19.16 20.39 12.14
CA LYS A 212 -18.88 20.31 13.58
C LYS A 212 -18.47 18.89 13.96
N LEU A 213 -17.41 18.77 14.76
CA LEU A 213 -16.90 17.51 15.29
C LEU A 213 -17.45 17.26 16.70
N ALA A 214 -17.57 15.99 17.07
CA ALA A 214 -17.98 15.61 18.41
C ALA A 214 -16.93 16.04 19.46
N ALA A 215 -17.39 16.65 20.57
CA ALA A 215 -16.53 16.99 21.70
C ALA A 215 -16.25 15.74 22.54
N ASN A 216 -15.09 15.11 22.34
CA ASN A 216 -14.70 13.88 23.05
C ASN A 216 -13.18 13.72 23.16
N GLU A 217 -12.75 12.64 23.82
CA GLU A 217 -11.35 12.32 24.12
C GLU A 217 -10.54 11.74 22.94
N TYR A 218 -11.18 11.38 21.83
CA TYR A 218 -10.50 10.74 20.70
C TYR A 218 -9.68 11.76 19.88
N VAL A 219 -8.55 11.30 19.34
CA VAL A 219 -7.72 12.07 18.41
C VAL A 219 -8.41 12.17 17.05
N ILE A 220 -8.96 11.05 16.55
CA ILE A 220 -9.77 11.01 15.33
C ILE A 220 -11.25 10.96 15.71
N LYS A 221 -11.94 12.07 15.47
CA LYS A 221 -13.33 12.34 15.81
C LYS A 221 -14.26 12.15 14.62
N THR A 222 -15.49 11.79 14.93
CA THR A 222 -16.60 11.82 13.99
C THR A 222 -17.31 13.17 13.97
N LYS A 223 -18.13 13.38 12.93
CA LYS A 223 -19.09 14.48 12.90
C LYS A 223 -20.00 14.44 14.13
N GLN A 224 -20.33 15.60 14.67
CA GLN A 224 -21.32 15.73 15.73
C GLN A 224 -22.68 15.21 15.22
N THR A 225 -23.32 14.35 16.02
CA THR A 225 -24.69 13.86 15.75
C THR A 225 -25.53 14.02 17.01
N ASN A 226 -26.80 13.62 17.00
CA ASN A 226 -27.65 13.61 18.21
C ASN A 226 -27.66 12.25 18.92
N ALA A 227 -26.84 11.27 18.48
CA ALA A 227 -26.85 9.91 19.01
C ALA A 227 -26.08 9.81 20.35
N ILE A 228 -26.44 8.83 21.19
CA ILE A 228 -25.96 8.65 22.58
C ILE A 228 -24.52 8.08 22.65
N ARG A 229 -24.08 7.31 21.65
CA ARG A 229 -22.74 6.70 21.59
C ARG A 229 -21.85 7.50 20.65
N GLN A 230 -21.37 8.66 21.08
CA GLN A 230 -20.55 9.52 20.24
C GLN A 230 -19.06 9.24 20.39
N GLY A 231 -18.37 9.27 19.26
CA GLY A 231 -17.06 9.93 19.23
C GLY A 231 -15.93 9.14 18.58
N GLN A 232 -15.93 7.82 18.72
CA GLN A 232 -14.89 6.99 18.10
C GLN A 232 -15.13 6.87 16.59
N ALA A 233 -14.12 7.21 15.80
CA ALA A 233 -14.17 7.04 14.36
C ALA A 233 -14.18 5.56 13.96
N SER A 234 -14.83 5.25 12.82
CA SER A 234 -14.70 3.94 12.17
C SER A 234 -13.63 4.00 11.08
N ARG A 235 -13.23 2.82 10.57
CA ARG A 235 -12.32 2.68 9.41
C ARG A 235 -12.76 3.49 8.18
N THR A 236 -14.06 3.79 8.08
CA THR A 236 -14.64 4.58 6.99
C THR A 236 -14.12 6.01 7.01
N VAL A 237 -13.88 6.60 8.17
CA VAL A 237 -13.33 7.97 8.28
C VAL A 237 -11.95 8.02 7.64
N VAL A 238 -11.08 7.06 7.93
CA VAL A 238 -9.75 6.93 7.29
C VAL A 238 -9.88 6.78 5.78
N SER A 239 -10.79 5.91 5.33
CA SER A 239 -11.00 5.65 3.89
C SER A 239 -11.49 6.89 3.13
N VAL A 240 -12.42 7.65 3.70
CA VAL A 240 -12.94 8.91 3.11
C VAL A 240 -11.88 10.01 3.11
N THR A 241 -11.07 10.09 4.18
CA THR A 241 -9.96 11.05 4.28
C THR A 241 -8.93 10.80 3.17
N PHE A 242 -8.58 9.53 2.92
CA PHE A 242 -7.67 9.19 1.82
C PHE A 242 -8.24 9.48 0.44
N ARG A 243 -9.55 9.37 0.23
CA ARG A 243 -10.17 9.83 -1.02
C ARG A 243 -9.96 11.33 -1.21
N SER A 244 -10.09 12.10 -0.13
CA SER A 244 -9.85 13.54 -0.16
C SER A 244 -8.38 13.86 -0.43
N PHE A 245 -7.43 13.15 0.20
CA PHE A 245 -5.99 13.35 -0.05
C PHE A 245 -5.59 13.12 -1.50
N LYS A 246 -6.17 12.11 -2.16
CA LYS A 246 -5.91 11.88 -3.59
C LYS A 246 -6.31 13.09 -4.44
N GLU A 247 -7.41 13.74 -4.10
CA GLU A 247 -7.87 14.95 -4.80
C GLU A 247 -7.02 16.17 -4.44
N ILE A 248 -6.75 16.38 -3.15
CA ILE A 248 -6.02 17.56 -2.64
C ILE A 248 -4.59 17.59 -3.20
N PHE A 249 -3.89 16.46 -3.16
CA PHE A 249 -2.48 16.39 -3.56
C PHE A 249 -2.29 15.94 -5.02
N GLY A 250 -3.35 15.54 -5.72
CA GLY A 250 -3.24 14.95 -7.06
C GLY A 250 -2.51 13.61 -7.08
N LEU A 251 -2.38 12.93 -5.94
CA LEU A 251 -1.61 11.68 -5.79
C LEU A 251 -2.56 10.48 -5.71
N SER A 252 -2.95 9.94 -6.86
CA SER A 252 -3.93 8.84 -6.98
C SER A 252 -3.52 7.55 -6.27
N PHE A 253 -2.22 7.33 -6.08
CA PHE A 253 -1.63 6.15 -5.45
C PHE A 253 -1.77 6.14 -3.92
N LEU A 254 -2.09 7.26 -3.27
CA LEU A 254 -2.13 7.35 -1.80
C LEU A 254 -3.10 6.34 -1.19
N ARG A 255 -2.60 5.51 -0.28
CA ARG A 255 -3.35 4.53 0.49
C ARG A 255 -2.75 4.45 1.90
N PRO A 256 -3.53 4.12 2.96
CA PRO A 256 -3.00 4.06 4.31
C PRO A 256 -1.76 3.17 4.44
N ILE A 257 -1.81 1.96 3.86
CA ILE A 257 -0.67 1.03 3.85
C ILE A 257 0.54 1.56 3.08
N GLY A 258 0.33 2.39 2.05
CA GLY A 258 1.41 3.04 1.30
C GLY A 258 2.16 4.05 2.15
N ILE A 259 1.46 4.79 3.03
CA ILE A 259 2.09 5.72 3.99
C ILE A 259 2.89 4.96 5.05
N VAL A 260 2.35 3.86 5.57
CA VAL A 260 3.09 2.96 6.48
C VAL A 260 4.39 2.46 5.84
N LYS A 261 4.31 1.99 4.59
CA LYS A 261 5.50 1.56 3.84
C LYS A 261 6.48 2.70 3.57
N SER A 262 5.98 3.92 3.36
CA SER A 262 6.81 5.12 3.20
C SER A 262 7.64 5.41 4.46
N GLY A 263 7.04 5.21 5.64
CA GLY A 263 7.75 5.28 6.91
C GLY A 263 8.84 4.22 7.08
N LEU A 264 8.55 2.99 6.70
CA LEU A 264 9.55 1.91 6.70
C LEU A 264 10.69 2.17 5.70
N LEU A 265 10.36 2.73 4.53
CA LEU A 265 11.34 3.15 3.54
C LEU A 265 12.28 4.23 4.10
N PHE A 266 11.75 5.17 4.89
CA PHE A 266 12.55 6.16 5.59
C PHE A 266 13.49 5.55 6.64
N GLU A 267 13.05 4.50 7.35
CA GLU A 267 13.95 3.75 8.24
C GLU A 267 15.10 3.10 7.46
N GLY A 268 14.81 2.48 6.31
CA GLY A 268 15.83 1.93 5.42
C GLY A 268 16.81 2.99 4.92
N TYR A 269 16.30 4.15 4.52
CA TYR A 269 17.11 5.32 4.16
C TYR A 269 18.07 5.74 5.29
N LYS A 270 17.60 5.80 6.54
CA LYS A 270 18.46 6.12 7.69
C LYS A 270 19.58 5.10 7.90
N LEU A 271 19.36 3.83 7.59
CA LEU A 271 20.42 2.81 7.64
C LEU A 271 21.47 3.04 6.54
N LEU A 272 21.03 3.30 5.31
CA LEU A 272 21.96 3.64 4.21
C LEU A 272 22.77 4.91 4.52
N LEU A 273 22.17 5.92 5.15
CA LEU A 273 22.91 7.11 5.62
C LEU A 273 23.99 6.78 6.65
N LYS A 274 23.82 5.73 7.45
CA LYS A 274 24.85 5.25 8.38
C LYS A 274 25.90 4.35 7.74
N GLY A 275 25.72 4.01 6.45
CA GLY A 275 26.58 3.05 5.75
C GLY A 275 26.29 1.60 6.11
N GLU A 276 25.11 1.33 6.69
CA GLU A 276 24.68 -0.04 7.00
C GLU A 276 24.06 -0.70 5.76
N GLU A 277 24.42 -1.95 5.49
CA GLU A 277 23.80 -2.75 4.44
C GLU A 277 22.37 -3.15 4.81
N LEU A 278 21.47 -3.13 3.82
CA LEU A 278 20.07 -3.57 3.94
C LEU A 278 19.94 -5.11 3.89
N ASN A 279 20.70 -5.78 4.74
CA ASN A 279 20.62 -7.23 4.88
C ASN A 279 19.40 -7.65 5.73
N ARG A 280 19.13 -8.95 5.78
CA ARG A 280 17.99 -9.52 6.53
C ARG A 280 17.96 -9.11 8.00
N LYS A 281 19.13 -8.94 8.65
CA LYS A 281 19.23 -8.55 10.05
C LYS A 281 18.82 -7.09 10.25
N ALA A 282 19.31 -6.19 9.40
CA ALA A 282 18.93 -4.78 9.38
C ALA A 282 17.43 -4.59 9.14
N LEU A 283 16.86 -5.30 8.15
CA LEU A 283 15.43 -5.25 7.87
C LEU A 283 14.58 -5.75 9.05
N ASN A 284 14.97 -6.87 9.67
CA ASN A 284 14.27 -7.38 10.87
C ASN A 284 14.32 -6.37 12.02
N LYS A 285 15.43 -5.65 12.17
CA LYS A 285 15.56 -4.59 13.18
C LYS A 285 14.55 -3.47 12.94
N ILE A 286 14.39 -2.98 11.71
CA ILE A 286 13.38 -1.97 11.36
C ILE A 286 11.98 -2.42 11.80
N TYR A 287 11.60 -3.66 11.50
CA TYR A 287 10.28 -4.19 11.86
C TYR A 287 10.08 -4.32 13.37
N ASN A 288 11.11 -4.78 14.08
CA ASN A 288 11.09 -4.94 15.53
C ASN A 288 11.03 -3.57 16.24
N ASP A 289 11.84 -2.60 15.80
CA ASP A 289 11.89 -1.25 16.36
C ASP A 289 10.55 -0.52 16.15
N ARG A 290 9.93 -0.73 14.99
CA ARG A 290 8.59 -0.24 14.68
C ARG A 290 7.48 -1.07 15.31
N GLN A 291 7.81 -2.13 16.06
CA GLN A 291 6.89 -3.10 16.65
C GLN A 291 5.75 -3.45 15.69
N VAL A 292 6.06 -3.79 14.44
CA VAL A 292 5.07 -4.21 13.44
C VAL A 292 4.60 -5.62 13.82
N ASN A 293 3.85 -5.70 14.92
CA ASN A 293 3.49 -6.93 15.62
C ASN A 293 2.07 -7.40 15.28
N ALA A 294 1.27 -6.60 14.57
CA ALA A 294 -0.01 -7.05 14.04
C ALA A 294 0.24 -8.13 12.99
N HIS A 295 -0.20 -9.36 13.24
CA HIS A 295 0.00 -10.51 12.35
C HIS A 295 -0.45 -10.21 10.91
N ASP A 296 -1.52 -9.42 10.71
CA ASP A 296 -2.01 -9.03 9.38
C ASP A 296 -1.13 -7.96 8.70
N LEU A 297 -0.70 -6.92 9.42
CA LEU A 297 0.17 -5.87 8.88
C LEU A 297 1.57 -6.43 8.60
N ARG A 298 2.09 -7.26 9.51
CA ARG A 298 3.36 -7.96 9.36
C ARG A 298 3.33 -8.91 8.17
N GLN A 299 2.29 -9.71 8.00
CA GLN A 299 2.18 -10.60 6.84
C GLN A 299 2.17 -9.83 5.52
N LYS A 300 1.33 -8.80 5.41
CA LYS A 300 1.24 -7.97 4.20
C LYS A 300 2.59 -7.31 3.87
N ILE A 301 3.22 -6.67 4.84
CA ILE A 301 4.48 -5.95 4.65
C ILE A 301 5.66 -6.92 4.45
N THR A 302 5.65 -8.07 5.10
CA THR A 302 6.74 -9.06 4.96
C THR A 302 6.67 -9.75 3.60
N ALA A 303 5.47 -9.98 3.06
CA ALA A 303 5.27 -10.61 1.77
C ALA A 303 5.88 -9.77 0.63
N ASP A 304 5.65 -8.46 0.64
CA ASP A 304 6.09 -7.56 -0.43
C ASP A 304 7.37 -6.77 -0.11
N ARG A 305 8.06 -7.07 1.00
CA ARG A 305 9.27 -6.33 1.43
C ARG A 305 10.35 -6.25 0.35
N ARG A 306 10.50 -7.30 -0.46
CA ARG A 306 11.52 -7.37 -1.51
C ARG A 306 11.25 -6.35 -2.62
N GLU A 307 9.99 -5.98 -2.82
CA GLU A 307 9.57 -5.02 -3.84
C GLU A 307 9.86 -3.58 -3.40
N PHE A 308 9.59 -3.25 -2.12
CA PHE A 308 9.62 -1.85 -1.68
C PHE A 308 10.78 -1.49 -0.75
N LEU A 309 11.26 -2.41 0.10
CA LEU A 309 12.28 -2.13 1.11
C LEU A 309 13.62 -2.74 0.69
N ASN A 310 14.15 -2.22 -0.41
CA ASN A 310 15.45 -2.57 -0.98
C ASN A 310 16.24 -1.30 -1.34
N GLU A 311 17.52 -1.46 -1.61
CA GLU A 311 18.43 -0.35 -1.88
C GLU A 311 18.05 0.46 -3.11
N GLU A 312 17.66 -0.21 -4.21
CA GLU A 312 17.25 0.43 -5.47
C GLU A 312 16.04 1.35 -5.25
N THR A 313 15.01 0.84 -4.57
CA THR A 313 13.82 1.62 -4.24
C THR A 313 14.16 2.79 -3.32
N ILE A 314 15.00 2.60 -2.29
CA ILE A 314 15.39 3.72 -1.40
C ILE A 314 16.16 4.79 -2.19
N LYS A 315 17.12 4.39 -3.02
CA LYS A 315 17.88 5.30 -3.88
C LYS A 315 16.99 6.04 -4.86
N LYS A 316 15.97 5.38 -5.43
CA LYS A 316 14.97 6.02 -6.30
C LYS A 316 14.21 7.12 -5.57
N TYR A 317 13.69 6.86 -4.36
CA TYR A 317 12.83 7.80 -3.65
C TYR A 317 13.59 8.91 -2.92
N TYR A 318 14.78 8.61 -2.38
CA TYR A 318 15.60 9.54 -1.62
C TYR A 318 16.85 10.00 -2.40
N ALA A 319 16.81 9.97 -3.73
CA ALA A 319 17.95 10.31 -4.58
C ALA A 319 18.51 11.71 -4.28
N ASP A 320 17.62 12.69 -4.14
CA ASP A 320 18.01 14.09 -3.92
C ASP A 320 18.56 14.31 -2.51
N GLU A 321 17.98 13.64 -1.51
CA GLU A 321 18.48 13.67 -0.14
C GLU A 321 19.84 12.98 -0.03
N LEU A 322 20.04 11.82 -0.66
CA LEU A 322 21.34 11.12 -0.69
C LEU A 322 22.44 11.95 -1.34
N LYS A 323 22.12 12.65 -2.44
CA LYS A 323 23.07 13.57 -3.10
C LYS A 323 23.50 14.71 -2.19
N LYS A 324 22.58 15.31 -1.44
CA LYS A 324 22.88 16.39 -0.49
C LYS A 324 23.80 15.93 0.65
N GLU A 325 23.66 14.69 1.06
CA GLU A 325 24.49 14.06 2.10
C GLU A 325 25.82 13.49 1.56
N GLY A 326 26.16 13.75 0.29
CA GLY A 326 27.44 13.35 -0.31
C GLY A 326 27.61 11.86 -0.53
N LYS A 327 26.51 11.08 -0.58
CA LYS A 327 26.54 9.64 -0.85
C LYS A 327 26.34 9.34 -2.33
N SER A 328 27.15 8.41 -2.86
CA SER A 328 27.00 7.92 -4.24
C SER A 328 25.64 7.25 -4.43
N LEU A 329 25.01 7.56 -5.57
CA LEU A 329 23.91 6.77 -6.13
C LEU A 329 24.38 5.36 -6.49
#